data_AF-A0A7V3HVU0-F1
#
_entry.id   AF-A0A7V3HVU0-F1
#
_cell.length_a   1.000
_cell.length_b   1.000
_cell.length_c   1.000
_cell.angle_alpha   90.00
_cell.angle_beta   90.00
_cell.angle_gamma   90.00
#
_symmetry.space_group_name_H-M   'P 1'
#
loop_
_entity.id
_entity.type
_entity.pdbx_description
1 polymer ?
#
loop_
_entity_poly.entity_id
_entity_poly.type
_entity_poly.pdbx_seq_one_letter_code
_entity_poly.pdbx_strand_id
1 'polypeptide(L)'
;MIERLYFRNLVTFDEVELEFDKGLVVFSGPSGAGKSVLMSTILTSFGYSTQGAASLCEVNLVKPKNLESDGYVLEDELTLKTLKKEKLRYLIDGQNISKKSLKSIFAPYVQYLSVRDKSGFESDRLIDMLDGALLNSDKNFKRLRKEYIKRYANYKEKSQELAKIKADEAKLAELIEFATYEVEKIEKINPQIGEDEALIQVKKQLSRVDKIKDSLATAIEIFSAEAAVQEVYRLLDKDDSVFVDAMNQVRADFEETEHLAAELEEMDVEEILDRLSDITSLQQRYGSIEEAIAYKEMKQKELTGYQNIEQDKSMLESFLSMEYMELSTLGRQISAKRKAEAKKLEKVLESYLKTLKLPGLSFVFETKSLDESGADILDVMLGGSHATTLSGGEFNRVRLALMASTIQKQDGQGVLILDEIDANVSGDESIAIAQMITKLSEAYQIFAISHQPHLSAFANQHILVTKEKNKSKVIELSDEGRVHEISRIIAGENPTEEAIEFAKKLRA
;
A
#
# COMPACT_ATOMS: atom_id res chain seq x y z
N MET A 1 32.55 4.73 9.18
CA MET A 1 33.34 3.84 10.07
C MET A 1 33.44 4.53 11.41
N ILE A 2 33.47 3.80 12.53
CA ILE A 2 33.66 4.36 13.86
C ILE A 2 35.15 4.58 14.10
N GLU A 3 35.53 5.79 14.48
CA GLU A 3 36.93 6.16 14.71
C GLU A 3 37.25 6.22 16.20
N ARG A 4 36.32 6.73 17.01
CA ARG A 4 36.52 6.89 18.45
C ARG A 4 35.25 6.57 19.23
N LEU A 5 35.42 5.92 20.37
CA LEU A 5 34.40 5.73 21.39
C LEU A 5 34.91 6.28 22.71
N TYR A 6 34.12 7.15 23.30
CA TYR A 6 34.38 7.69 24.62
C TYR A 6 33.12 7.60 25.48
N PHE A 7 33.21 7.08 26.70
CA PHE A 7 32.08 7.12 27.63
C PHE A 7 32.50 7.16 29.09
N ARG A 8 31.60 7.67 29.93
CA ARG A 8 31.77 7.80 31.39
C ARG A 8 30.60 7.20 32.16
N ASN A 9 30.93 6.58 33.29
CA ASN A 9 30.02 5.99 34.27
C ASN A 9 29.00 5.03 33.65
N LEU A 10 29.42 3.78 33.42
CA LEU A 10 28.55 2.71 32.95
C LEU A 10 28.87 1.39 33.66
N VAL A 11 27.96 0.93 34.51
CA VAL A 11 28.09 -0.34 35.26
C VAL A 11 29.41 -0.37 36.03
N THR A 12 30.42 -1.12 35.55
CA THR A 12 31.75 -1.26 36.16
C THR A 12 32.81 -0.36 35.52
N PHE A 13 32.49 0.39 34.47
CA PHE A 13 33.40 1.32 33.80
C PHE A 13 33.26 2.74 34.36
N ASP A 14 34.37 3.32 34.82
CA ASP A 14 34.41 4.74 35.22
C ASP A 14 34.51 5.65 33.99
N GLU A 15 35.52 5.41 33.16
CA GLU A 15 35.85 6.18 31.98
C GLU A 15 36.59 5.26 31.00
N VAL A 16 36.19 5.30 29.74
CA VAL A 16 36.81 4.54 28.65
C VAL A 16 36.92 5.46 27.45
N GLU A 17 38.10 5.43 26.84
CA GLU A 17 38.40 6.09 25.57
C GLU A 17 39.13 5.09 24.69
N LEU A 18 38.63 4.87 23.49
CA LEU A 18 39.18 3.94 22.51
C LEU A 18 39.17 4.59 21.14
N GLU A 19 40.27 4.42 20.42
CA GLU A 19 40.38 4.68 18.99
C GLU A 19 40.31 3.34 18.26
N PHE A 20 39.59 3.29 17.14
CA PHE A 20 39.34 2.06 16.42
C PHE A 20 39.98 2.07 15.05
N ASP A 21 40.68 0.98 14.75
CA ASP A 21 41.20 0.73 13.42
C ASP A 21 40.10 0.22 12.47
N LYS A 22 40.45 0.22 11.18
CA LYS A 22 39.65 -0.45 10.15
C LYS A 22 39.84 -1.97 10.22
N GLY A 23 38.90 -2.69 9.63
CA GLY A 23 38.94 -4.15 9.59
C GLY A 23 38.33 -4.78 10.84
N LEU A 24 38.94 -5.86 11.34
CA LEU A 24 38.44 -6.68 12.42
C LEU A 24 38.99 -6.22 13.78
N VAL A 25 38.11 -5.70 14.63
CA VAL A 25 38.34 -5.33 16.03
C VAL A 25 37.76 -6.42 16.94
N VAL A 26 38.63 -7.12 17.68
CA VAL A 26 38.20 -8.19 18.61
C VAL A 26 38.29 -7.74 20.05
N PHE A 27 37.20 -7.97 20.81
CA PHE A 27 37.14 -7.82 22.25
C PHE A 27 37.30 -9.18 22.95
N SER A 28 38.33 -9.33 23.77
CA SER A 28 38.57 -10.52 24.60
C SER A 28 38.68 -10.18 26.08
N GLY A 29 38.91 -11.20 26.92
CA GLY A 29 39.02 -11.07 28.36
C GLY A 29 38.17 -12.09 29.13
N PRO A 30 38.32 -12.18 30.46
CA PRO A 30 37.58 -13.15 31.27
C PRO A 30 36.06 -12.91 31.24
N SER A 31 35.29 -13.96 31.55
CA SER A 31 33.83 -13.85 31.67
C SER A 31 33.45 -12.89 32.79
N GLY A 32 32.46 -12.03 32.55
CA GLY A 32 32.05 -10.99 33.50
C GLY A 32 32.97 -9.76 33.56
N ALA A 33 33.98 -9.64 32.69
CA ALA A 33 34.85 -8.45 32.62
C ALA A 33 34.15 -7.19 32.06
N GLY A 34 33.01 -7.34 31.39
CA GLY A 34 32.24 -6.21 30.84
C GLY A 34 32.23 -6.09 29.30
N LYS A 35 32.71 -7.10 28.56
CA LYS A 35 32.74 -7.12 27.08
C LYS A 35 31.38 -6.79 26.45
N SER A 36 30.32 -7.49 26.83
CA SER A 36 28.97 -7.25 26.31
C SER A 36 28.41 -5.88 26.72
N VAL A 37 28.84 -5.32 27.85
CA VAL A 37 28.48 -3.95 28.28
C VAL A 37 29.17 -2.91 27.40
N LEU A 38 30.45 -3.10 27.09
CA LEU A 38 31.20 -2.26 26.15
C LEU A 38 30.53 -2.28 24.76
N MET A 39 30.24 -3.47 24.24
CA MET A 39 29.56 -3.63 22.94
C MET A 39 28.15 -3.02 22.94
N SER A 40 27.41 -3.18 24.04
CA SER A 40 26.10 -2.55 24.22
C SER A 40 26.17 -1.02 24.19
N THR A 41 27.31 -0.42 24.53
CA THR A 41 27.51 1.04 24.49
C THR A 41 27.59 1.55 23.05
N ILE A 42 28.31 0.82 22.19
CA ILE A 42 28.34 1.08 20.75
C ILE A 42 26.92 0.93 20.18
N LEU A 43 26.24 -0.18 20.48
CA LEU A 43 24.86 -0.42 20.04
C LEU A 43 23.87 0.65 20.52
N THR A 44 24.00 1.11 21.76
CA THR A 44 23.18 2.20 22.28
C THR A 44 23.43 3.48 21.51
N SER A 45 24.66 3.78 21.10
CA SER A 45 24.97 4.99 20.35
C SER A 45 24.27 5.06 18.98
N PHE A 46 23.89 3.92 18.40
CA PHE A 46 23.09 3.84 17.17
C PHE A 46 21.60 3.54 17.40
N GLY A 47 21.14 3.55 18.65
CA GLY A 47 19.73 3.33 18.99
C GLY A 47 19.25 1.88 18.93
N TYR A 48 20.15 0.89 18.87
CA TYR A 48 19.79 -0.54 18.89
C TYR A 48 19.31 -1.02 20.26
N SER A 49 19.97 -0.57 21.32
CA SER A 49 19.68 -0.97 22.70
C SER A 49 19.71 0.23 23.64
N THR A 50 19.21 0.07 24.87
CA THR A 50 19.34 1.05 25.97
C THR A 50 20.17 0.49 27.12
N GLN A 51 20.65 -0.76 27.01
CA GLN A 51 21.37 -1.46 28.08
C GLN A 51 22.77 -0.86 28.31
N GLY A 52 23.43 -0.36 27.25
CA GLY A 52 24.74 0.29 27.32
C GLY A 52 24.69 1.81 27.54
N ALA A 53 23.61 2.32 28.14
CA ALA A 53 23.42 3.75 28.32
C ALA A 53 24.29 4.30 29.47
N ALA A 54 25.47 4.81 29.11
CA ALA A 54 26.39 5.51 30.00
C ALA A 54 25.86 6.90 30.38
N SER A 55 26.42 7.51 31.44
CA SER A 55 26.05 8.89 31.83
C SER A 55 26.32 9.89 30.71
N LEU A 56 27.43 9.68 30.00
CA LEU A 56 27.88 10.38 28.81
C LEU A 56 28.56 9.34 27.91
N CYS A 57 28.18 9.30 26.64
CA CYS A 57 28.88 8.55 25.61
C CYS A 57 28.95 9.40 24.34
N GLU A 58 30.08 9.36 23.66
CA GLU A 58 30.39 10.06 22.42
C GLU A 58 31.07 9.09 21.47
N VAL A 59 30.58 9.03 20.23
CA VAL A 59 31.09 8.18 19.17
C VAL A 59 31.36 9.06 17.96
N ASN A 60 32.63 9.15 17.56
CA ASN A 60 33.04 9.83 16.34
C ASN A 60 33.12 8.81 15.21
N LEU A 61 32.56 9.16 14.06
CA LEU A 61 32.52 8.27 12.91
C LEU A 61 32.54 9.04 11.59
N VAL A 62 33.20 8.46 10.58
CA VAL A 62 33.12 8.95 9.21
C VAL A 62 31.77 8.60 8.62
N LYS A 63 31.05 9.62 8.12
CA LYS A 63 29.77 9.52 7.45
C LYS A 63 29.84 8.58 6.24
N PRO A 64 28.92 7.61 6.11
CA PRO A 64 28.80 6.84 4.88
C PRO A 64 28.40 7.74 3.70
N LYS A 65 29.02 7.55 2.52
CA LYS A 65 28.86 8.44 1.35
C LYS A 65 27.39 8.70 0.94
N ASN A 66 26.53 7.70 1.07
CA ASN A 66 25.13 7.77 0.66
C ASN A 66 24.16 7.99 1.85
N LEU A 67 24.69 8.37 3.02
CA LEU A 67 23.87 8.64 4.20
C LEU A 67 23.29 10.05 4.09
N GLU A 68 22.00 10.13 3.78
CA GLU A 68 21.23 11.37 3.77
C GLU A 68 20.09 11.29 4.78
N SER A 69 19.69 12.44 5.32
CA SER A 69 18.56 12.55 6.23
C SER A 69 17.75 13.79 5.91
N ASP A 70 16.44 13.63 5.71
CA ASP A 70 15.52 14.75 5.43
C ASP A 70 15.41 15.75 6.59
N GLY A 71 15.78 15.32 7.81
CA GLY A 71 15.60 16.11 9.04
C GLY A 71 16.89 16.64 9.67
N TYR A 72 18.07 16.22 9.20
CA TYR A 72 19.35 16.57 9.82
C TYR A 72 20.40 16.85 8.75
N VAL A 73 21.12 17.96 8.91
CA VAL A 73 22.33 18.26 8.12
C VAL A 73 23.49 17.50 8.77
N LEU A 74 24.11 16.62 8.00
CA LEU A 74 25.11 15.67 8.47
C LEU A 74 26.46 16.00 7.84
N GLU A 75 27.46 16.30 8.68
CA GLU A 75 28.84 16.57 8.26
C GLU A 75 29.58 15.28 7.89
N ASP A 76 30.74 15.39 7.24
CA ASP A 76 31.53 14.20 6.84
C ASP A 76 32.10 13.45 8.05
N GLU A 77 32.44 14.19 9.11
CA GLU A 77 32.76 13.66 10.43
C GLU A 77 31.54 13.83 11.34
N LEU A 78 30.94 12.71 11.74
CA LEU A 78 29.73 12.71 12.57
C LEU A 78 30.06 12.41 14.02
N THR A 79 29.39 13.13 14.91
CA THR A 79 29.45 12.88 16.36
C THR A 79 28.10 12.45 16.88
N LEU A 80 28.00 11.18 17.29
CA LEU A 80 26.84 10.65 18.01
C LEU A 80 27.08 10.76 19.50
N LYS A 81 26.15 11.39 20.21
CA LYS A 81 26.26 11.60 21.65
C LYS A 81 25.03 11.09 22.37
N THR A 82 25.24 10.33 23.44
CA THR A 82 24.15 9.92 24.34
C THR A 82 24.40 10.43 25.74
N LEU A 83 23.34 10.93 26.38
CA LEU A 83 23.36 11.51 27.72
C LEU A 83 22.28 10.86 28.57
N LYS A 84 22.67 10.22 29.68
CA LYS A 84 21.75 9.63 30.65
C LYS A 84 21.78 10.40 31.96
N LYS A 85 20.73 11.20 32.19
CA LYS A 85 20.42 11.79 33.50
C LYS A 85 19.20 11.07 34.09
N GLU A 86 18.00 11.63 33.90
CA GLU A 86 16.73 10.95 34.21
C GLU A 86 16.20 10.12 33.03
N LYS A 87 16.33 10.67 31.81
CA LYS A 87 15.99 10.03 30.55
C LYS A 87 17.22 9.98 29.65
N LEU A 88 17.28 8.95 28.81
CA LEU A 88 18.31 8.83 27.79
C LEU A 88 17.99 9.76 26.62
N ARG A 89 18.91 10.68 26.33
CA ARG A 89 18.83 11.60 25.18
C ARG A 89 19.90 11.23 24.16
N TYR A 90 19.54 11.37 22.89
CA TYR A 90 20.43 11.12 21.75
C TYR A 90 20.63 12.44 21.01
N LEU A 91 21.87 12.69 20.61
CA LEU A 91 22.23 13.82 19.78
C LEU A 91 23.08 13.35 18.59
N ILE A 92 22.87 13.98 17.45
CA ILE A 92 23.69 13.85 16.24
C ILE A 92 24.20 15.24 15.88
N ASP A 93 25.53 15.42 15.86
CA ASP A 93 26.19 16.72 15.67
C ASP A 93 25.62 17.84 16.57
N GLY A 94 25.32 17.47 17.83
CA GLY A 94 24.75 18.39 18.83
C GLY A 94 23.25 18.63 18.71
N GLN A 95 22.56 18.09 17.70
CA GLN A 95 21.11 18.22 17.53
C GLN A 95 20.36 17.05 18.16
N ASN A 96 19.23 17.29 18.84
CA ASN A 96 18.44 16.21 19.44
C ASN A 96 17.81 15.32 18.36
N ILE A 97 17.93 14.01 18.53
CA ILE A 97 17.31 13.02 17.64
C ILE A 97 16.57 11.96 18.45
N SER A 98 15.47 11.44 17.89
CA SER A 98 14.75 10.32 18.50
C SER A 98 15.51 9.01 18.31
N LYS A 99 15.43 8.07 19.27
CA LYS A 99 16.01 6.73 19.14
C LYS A 99 15.58 6.02 17.84
N LYS A 100 14.30 6.16 17.46
CA LYS A 100 13.72 5.52 16.27
C LYS A 100 14.32 6.11 14.99
N SER A 101 14.41 7.44 14.91
CA SER A 101 15.02 8.14 13.76
C SER A 101 16.50 7.78 13.63
N LEU A 102 17.24 7.78 14.75
CA LEU A 102 18.65 7.43 14.75
C LEU A 102 18.89 5.99 14.26
N LYS A 103 18.13 5.02 14.79
CA LYS A 103 18.19 3.64 14.32
C LYS A 103 17.83 3.52 12.84
N SER A 104 16.84 4.26 12.37
CA SER A 104 16.41 4.23 10.95
C SER A 104 17.50 4.75 10.00
N ILE A 105 18.18 5.84 10.37
CA ILE A 105 19.25 6.45 9.56
C ILE A 105 20.45 5.50 9.44
N PHE A 106 20.84 4.83 10.53
CA PHE A 106 22.02 3.98 10.55
C PHE A 106 21.75 2.49 10.27
N ALA A 107 20.50 2.03 10.24
CA ALA A 107 20.17 0.62 9.98
C ALA A 107 20.78 0.03 8.69
N PRO A 108 20.89 0.77 7.57
CA PRO A 108 21.55 0.26 6.36
C PRO A 108 23.07 0.08 6.52
N TYR A 109 23.70 0.81 7.45
CA TYR A 109 25.15 0.93 7.58
C TYR A 109 25.74 0.29 8.84
N VAL A 110 24.93 0.06 9.88
CA VAL A 110 25.36 -0.55 11.13
C VAL A 110 24.51 -1.77 11.34
N GLN A 111 25.08 -2.96 11.17
CA GLN A 111 24.36 -4.22 11.32
C GLN A 111 24.78 -4.91 12.61
N TYR A 112 23.79 -5.37 13.39
CA TYR A 112 24.02 -6.10 14.63
C TYR A 112 23.61 -7.56 14.47
N LEU A 113 24.58 -8.45 14.62
CA LEU A 113 24.45 -9.88 14.43
C LEU A 113 24.73 -10.60 15.75
N SER A 114 23.69 -11.18 16.35
CA SER A 114 23.81 -11.97 17.57
C SER A 114 23.35 -13.41 17.36
N VAL A 115 23.79 -14.32 18.22
CA VAL A 115 23.39 -15.74 18.17
C VAL A 115 21.86 -15.93 18.25
N ARG A 116 21.16 -14.99 18.89
CA ARG A 116 19.69 -15.02 19.05
C ARG A 116 18.94 -14.36 17.89
N ASP A 117 19.64 -13.63 17.03
CA ASP A 117 19.04 -12.92 15.90
C ASP A 117 18.84 -13.87 14.72
N LYS A 118 17.58 -14.19 14.44
CA LYS A 118 17.16 -14.96 13.26
C LYS A 118 16.65 -14.07 12.11
N SER A 119 17.01 -12.79 12.10
CA SER A 119 16.70 -11.88 10.97
C SER A 119 17.78 -11.96 9.88
N GLY A 120 17.42 -11.65 8.64
CA GLY A 120 18.35 -11.58 7.50
C GLY A 120 17.99 -12.46 6.30
N PHE A 121 17.06 -13.40 6.46
CA PHE A 121 16.52 -14.20 5.35
C PHE A 121 15.06 -13.85 5.05
N GLU A 122 14.61 -12.65 5.42
CA GLU A 122 13.30 -12.17 4.98
C GLU A 122 13.29 -12.04 3.45
N SER A 123 12.18 -12.44 2.81
CA SER A 123 12.04 -12.42 1.35
C SER A 123 12.45 -11.10 0.71
N ASP A 124 12.03 -9.97 1.30
CA ASP A 124 12.34 -8.64 0.75
C ASP A 124 13.85 -8.37 0.72
N ARG A 125 14.59 -8.77 1.78
CA ARG A 125 16.05 -8.60 1.84
C ARG A 125 16.76 -9.50 0.82
N LEU A 126 16.29 -10.72 0.65
CA LEU A 126 16.86 -11.65 -0.33
C LEU A 126 16.60 -11.16 -1.75
N ILE A 127 15.42 -10.61 -2.01
CA ILE A 127 15.09 -9.97 -3.29
C ILE A 127 15.99 -8.76 -3.54
N ASP A 128 16.12 -7.86 -2.56
CA ASP A 128 16.97 -6.67 -2.68
C ASP A 128 18.44 -7.03 -2.93
N MET A 129 18.92 -8.10 -2.31
CA MET A 129 20.26 -8.64 -2.53
C MET A 129 20.46 -9.12 -3.98
N LEU A 130 19.53 -9.91 -4.52
CA LEU A 130 19.60 -10.36 -5.92
C LEU A 130 19.44 -9.18 -6.89
N ASP A 131 18.50 -8.28 -6.62
CA ASP A 131 18.28 -7.07 -7.42
C ASP A 131 19.52 -6.18 -7.42
N GLY A 132 20.19 -6.00 -6.29
CA GLY A 132 21.43 -5.24 -6.17
C GLY A 132 22.55 -5.81 -7.04
N ALA A 133 22.74 -7.13 -7.03
CA ALA A 133 23.71 -7.80 -7.91
C ALA A 133 23.35 -7.64 -9.40
N LEU A 134 22.07 -7.77 -9.74
CA LEU A 134 21.57 -7.64 -11.11
C LEU A 134 21.62 -6.20 -11.62
N LEU A 135 21.36 -5.19 -10.78
CA LEU A 135 21.42 -3.77 -11.15
C LEU A 135 22.82 -3.34 -11.57
N ASN A 136 23.85 -3.97 -10.99
CA ASN A 136 25.25 -3.69 -11.31
C ASN A 136 25.75 -4.46 -12.53
N SER A 137 25.19 -5.64 -12.81
CA SER A 137 25.69 -6.56 -13.84
C SER A 137 24.83 -6.63 -15.11
N ASP A 138 23.53 -6.34 -15.05
CA ASP A 138 22.58 -6.50 -16.15
C ASP A 138 21.82 -5.19 -16.46
N LYS A 139 22.23 -4.51 -17.53
CA LYS A 139 21.56 -3.28 -18.02
C LYS A 139 20.10 -3.52 -18.42
N ASN A 140 19.76 -4.70 -18.92
CA ASN A 140 18.39 -5.02 -19.30
C ASN A 140 17.51 -5.18 -18.06
N PHE A 141 18.03 -5.82 -17.00
CA PHE A 141 17.33 -5.90 -15.71
C PHE A 141 17.02 -4.51 -15.15
N LYS A 142 18.00 -3.58 -15.19
CA LYS A 142 17.80 -2.19 -14.76
C LYS A 142 16.66 -1.50 -15.51
N ARG A 143 16.54 -1.72 -16.82
CA ARG A 143 15.44 -1.18 -17.65
C ARG A 143 14.10 -1.81 -17.27
N LEU A 144 14.04 -3.14 -17.15
CA LEU A 144 12.83 -3.88 -16.79
C LEU A 144 12.28 -3.45 -15.42
N ARG A 145 13.15 -3.35 -14.41
CA ARG A 145 12.77 -2.93 -13.05
C ARG A 145 12.24 -1.50 -13.03
N LYS A 146 12.89 -0.58 -13.74
CA LYS A 146 12.45 0.82 -13.84
C LYS A 146 11.07 0.93 -14.49
N GLU A 147 10.84 0.19 -15.58
CA GLU A 147 9.55 0.17 -16.27
C GLU A 147 8.47 -0.46 -15.40
N TYR A 148 8.76 -1.58 -14.73
CA TYR A 148 7.83 -2.23 -13.81
C TYR A 148 7.38 -1.29 -12.67
N ILE A 149 8.32 -0.62 -12.00
CA ILE A 149 8.00 0.31 -10.90
C ILE A 149 7.10 1.45 -11.39
N LYS A 150 7.42 2.04 -12.55
CA LYS A 150 6.63 3.12 -13.14
C LYS A 150 5.20 2.68 -13.45
N ARG A 151 5.05 1.51 -14.09
CA ARG A 151 3.75 0.94 -14.46
C ARG A 151 2.95 0.52 -13.24
N TYR A 152 3.59 -0.06 -12.23
CA TYR A 152 2.92 -0.50 -11.01
C TYR A 152 2.39 0.71 -10.22
N ALA A 153 3.13 1.81 -10.16
CA ALA A 153 2.66 3.05 -9.54
C ALA A 153 1.37 3.56 -10.22
N ASN A 154 1.34 3.59 -11.56
CA ASN A 154 0.16 3.98 -12.33
C ASN A 154 -1.02 3.00 -12.13
N TYR A 155 -0.75 1.69 -12.16
CA TYR A 155 -1.75 0.65 -11.87
C TYR A 155 -2.36 0.82 -10.47
N LYS A 156 -1.53 1.08 -9.45
CA LYS A 156 -1.96 1.29 -8.06
C LYS A 156 -2.87 2.52 -7.94
N GLU A 157 -2.50 3.63 -8.57
CA GLU A 157 -3.31 4.85 -8.60
C GLU A 157 -4.67 4.61 -9.27
N LYS A 158 -4.67 4.01 -10.46
CA LYS A 158 -5.89 3.72 -11.22
C LYS A 158 -6.78 2.67 -10.56
N SER A 159 -6.19 1.70 -9.86
CA SER A 159 -6.90 0.70 -9.08
C SER A 159 -7.62 1.34 -7.88
N GLN A 160 -7.00 2.33 -7.24
CA GLN A 160 -7.64 3.11 -6.16
C GLN A 160 -8.78 3.98 -6.69
N GLU A 161 -8.63 4.58 -7.88
CA GLU A 161 -9.69 5.32 -8.55
C GLU A 161 -10.91 4.42 -8.85
N LEU A 162 -10.68 3.24 -9.41
CA LEU A 162 -11.74 2.26 -9.66
C LEU A 162 -12.41 1.78 -8.35
N ALA A 163 -11.63 1.56 -7.29
CA ALA A 163 -12.15 1.14 -6.00
C ALA A 163 -13.11 2.19 -5.40
N LYS A 164 -12.83 3.49 -5.61
CA LYS A 164 -13.76 4.57 -5.21
C LYS A 164 -15.06 4.52 -6.01
N ILE A 165 -14.97 4.40 -7.34
CA ILE A 165 -16.16 4.29 -8.21
C ILE A 165 -17.02 3.08 -7.82
N LYS A 166 -16.41 1.93 -7.53
CA LYS A 166 -17.12 0.70 -7.09
C LYS A 166 -17.78 0.85 -5.71
N ALA A 167 -17.20 1.63 -4.80
CA ALA A 167 -17.80 1.86 -3.49
C ALA A 167 -19.10 2.68 -3.60
N ASP A 168 -19.20 3.56 -4.59
CA ASP A 168 -20.38 4.40 -4.84
C ASP A 168 -21.42 3.72 -5.75
N GLU A 169 -21.11 2.53 -6.30
CA GLU A 169 -21.93 1.81 -7.29
C GLU A 169 -23.32 1.42 -6.77
N ALA A 170 -23.44 0.98 -5.52
CA ALA A 170 -24.72 0.59 -4.94
C ALA A 170 -25.70 1.78 -4.87
N LYS A 171 -25.19 2.98 -4.57
CA LYS A 171 -25.98 4.20 -4.56
C LYS A 171 -26.31 4.65 -5.98
N LEU A 172 -25.36 4.51 -6.90
CA LEU A 172 -25.54 4.90 -8.30
C LEU A 172 -26.63 4.07 -8.99
N ALA A 173 -26.68 2.76 -8.74
CA ALA A 173 -27.70 1.87 -9.30
C ALA A 173 -29.12 2.29 -8.87
N GLU A 174 -29.32 2.57 -7.58
CA GLU A 174 -30.60 3.05 -7.05
C GLU A 174 -31.01 4.41 -7.67
N LEU A 175 -30.05 5.33 -7.83
CA LEU A 175 -30.28 6.62 -8.47
C LEU A 175 -30.63 6.51 -9.96
N ILE A 176 -29.99 5.59 -10.69
CA ILE A 176 -30.30 5.31 -12.10
C ILE A 176 -31.70 4.73 -12.22
N GLU A 177 -32.04 3.72 -11.41
CA GLU A 177 -33.37 3.08 -11.43
C GLU A 177 -34.48 4.10 -11.12
N PHE A 178 -34.28 4.91 -10.08
CA PHE A 178 -35.22 5.96 -9.70
C PHE A 178 -35.39 7.02 -10.80
N ALA A 179 -34.29 7.54 -11.36
CA ALA A 179 -34.36 8.54 -12.42
C ALA A 179 -35.00 7.97 -13.70
N THR A 180 -34.73 6.70 -14.04
CA THR A 180 -35.36 6.00 -15.16
C THR A 180 -36.87 5.88 -14.96
N TYR A 181 -37.29 5.41 -13.78
CA TYR A 181 -38.72 5.30 -13.44
C TYR A 181 -39.45 6.64 -13.55
N GLU A 182 -38.85 7.73 -13.05
CA GLU A 182 -39.46 9.06 -13.12
C GLU A 182 -39.58 9.58 -14.56
N VAL A 183 -38.56 9.35 -15.41
CA VAL A 183 -38.61 9.73 -16.82
C VAL A 183 -39.65 8.91 -17.58
N GLU A 184 -39.65 7.58 -17.43
CA GLU A 184 -40.61 6.69 -18.11
C GLU A 184 -42.05 7.00 -17.73
N LYS A 185 -42.32 7.36 -16.47
CA LYS A 185 -43.66 7.71 -16.02
C LYS A 185 -44.20 8.95 -16.73
N ILE A 186 -43.38 9.98 -16.87
CA ILE A 186 -43.77 11.23 -17.56
C ILE A 186 -43.84 10.98 -19.08
N GLU A 187 -42.93 10.16 -19.63
CA GLU A 187 -42.95 9.76 -21.05
C GLU A 187 -44.15 8.95 -21.45
N LYS A 188 -44.60 8.02 -20.60
CA LYS A 188 -45.78 7.21 -20.87
C LYS A 188 -47.04 8.05 -21.02
N ILE A 189 -47.14 9.13 -20.25
CA ILE A 189 -48.27 10.06 -20.34
C ILE A 189 -48.04 11.07 -21.47
N ASN A 190 -46.80 11.42 -21.81
CA ASN A 190 -46.45 12.33 -22.90
C ASN A 190 -47.29 13.63 -22.90
N PRO A 191 -47.29 14.40 -21.80
CA PRO A 191 -48.15 15.58 -21.68
C PRO A 191 -47.69 16.69 -22.64
N GLN A 192 -48.64 17.43 -23.19
CA GLN A 192 -48.38 18.61 -24.02
C GLN A 192 -48.78 19.90 -23.30
N ILE A 193 -48.02 20.98 -23.50
CA ILE A 193 -48.32 22.27 -22.88
C ILE A 193 -49.65 22.81 -23.44
N GLY A 194 -50.58 23.18 -22.55
CA GLY A 194 -51.93 23.64 -22.89
C GLY A 194 -52.94 22.52 -23.20
N GLU A 195 -52.56 21.25 -23.05
CA GLU A 195 -53.44 20.10 -23.27
C GLU A 195 -54.59 20.04 -22.25
N ASP A 196 -54.31 20.36 -21.00
CA ASP A 196 -55.31 20.38 -19.92
C ASP A 196 -56.41 21.41 -20.17
N GLU A 197 -56.04 22.63 -20.59
CA GLU A 197 -57.00 23.68 -20.94
C GLU A 197 -57.91 23.24 -22.10
N ALA A 198 -57.33 22.64 -23.14
CA ALA A 198 -58.07 22.13 -24.29
C ALA A 198 -59.04 21.01 -23.90
N LEU A 199 -58.59 20.00 -23.14
CA LEU A 199 -59.42 18.88 -22.70
C LEU A 199 -60.54 19.33 -21.75
N ILE A 200 -60.29 20.32 -20.89
CA ILE A 200 -61.33 20.91 -20.02
C ILE A 200 -62.41 21.62 -20.86
N GLN A 201 -62.05 22.29 -21.96
CA GLN A 201 -63.03 22.90 -22.85
C GLN A 201 -63.91 21.85 -23.53
N VAL A 202 -63.30 20.78 -24.05
CA VAL A 202 -64.03 19.67 -24.67
C VAL A 202 -64.98 19.01 -23.65
N LYS A 203 -64.52 18.74 -22.42
CA LYS A 203 -65.36 18.20 -21.34
C LYS A 203 -66.56 19.11 -21.01
N LYS A 204 -66.38 20.44 -21.02
CA LYS A 204 -67.47 21.40 -20.81
C LYS A 204 -68.47 21.38 -21.97
N GLN A 205 -68.00 21.22 -23.21
CA GLN A 205 -68.85 21.10 -24.39
C GLN A 205 -69.69 19.81 -24.33
N LEU A 206 -69.06 18.66 -24.04
CA LEU A 206 -69.74 17.38 -23.87
C LEU A 206 -70.83 17.44 -22.79
N SER A 207 -70.49 17.93 -21.58
CA SER A 207 -71.47 18.06 -20.49
C SER A 207 -72.60 19.04 -20.79
N ARG A 208 -72.36 20.03 -21.65
CA ARG A 208 -73.40 20.96 -22.10
C ARG A 208 -74.34 20.28 -23.10
N VAL A 209 -73.80 19.49 -24.02
CA VAL A 209 -74.58 18.74 -25.00
C VAL A 209 -75.47 17.71 -24.33
N ASP A 210 -74.99 16.96 -23.34
CA ASP A 210 -75.82 16.02 -22.58
C ASP A 210 -77.05 16.70 -21.97
N LYS A 211 -76.85 17.85 -21.33
CA LYS A 211 -77.94 18.65 -20.74
C LYS A 211 -78.91 19.20 -21.78
N ILE A 212 -78.39 19.57 -22.96
CA ILE A 212 -79.21 20.06 -24.07
C ILE A 212 -80.03 18.90 -24.64
N LYS A 213 -79.45 17.72 -24.85
CA LYS A 213 -80.15 16.51 -25.29
C LYS A 213 -81.29 16.13 -24.36
N ASP A 214 -81.06 16.11 -23.04
CA ASP A 214 -82.11 15.86 -22.04
C ASP A 214 -83.27 16.87 -22.14
N SER A 215 -82.93 18.15 -22.32
CA SER A 215 -83.93 19.22 -22.45
C SER A 215 -84.67 19.19 -23.79
N LEU A 216 -83.97 18.86 -24.86
CA LEU A 216 -84.48 18.78 -26.23
C LEU A 216 -85.44 17.59 -26.37
N ALA A 217 -85.14 16.45 -25.75
CA ALA A 217 -86.05 15.30 -25.66
C ALA A 217 -87.41 15.68 -25.04
N THR A 218 -87.42 16.59 -24.05
CA THR A 218 -88.66 17.11 -23.46
C THR A 218 -89.34 18.13 -24.38
N ALA A 219 -88.56 19.00 -25.04
CA ALA A 219 -89.09 20.08 -25.86
C ALA A 219 -89.68 19.61 -27.20
N ILE A 220 -89.22 18.48 -27.74
CA ILE A 220 -89.75 17.87 -28.98
C ILE A 220 -91.27 17.63 -28.94
N GLU A 221 -91.85 17.43 -27.75
CA GLU A 221 -93.30 17.24 -27.59
C GLU A 221 -94.13 18.38 -28.19
N ILE A 222 -93.57 19.59 -28.31
CA ILE A 222 -94.25 20.75 -28.90
C ILE A 222 -94.77 20.49 -30.33
N PHE A 223 -94.05 19.69 -31.12
CA PHE A 223 -94.43 19.34 -32.49
C PHE A 223 -95.68 18.45 -32.56
N SER A 224 -96.00 17.73 -31.49
CA SER A 224 -97.22 16.90 -31.44
C SER A 224 -98.51 17.75 -31.38
N ALA A 225 -98.42 18.97 -30.86
CA ALA A 225 -99.54 19.90 -30.76
C ALA A 225 -99.73 20.77 -32.03
N GLU A 226 -98.76 20.75 -32.94
CA GLU A 226 -98.70 21.64 -34.12
C GLU A 226 -99.94 21.52 -35.00
N ALA A 227 -100.31 20.29 -35.37
CA ALA A 227 -101.49 20.03 -36.21
C ALA A 227 -102.80 20.46 -35.53
N ALA A 228 -102.89 20.33 -34.21
CA ALA A 228 -104.07 20.76 -33.46
C ALA A 228 -104.19 22.29 -33.44
N VAL A 229 -103.07 23.01 -33.34
CA VAL A 229 -103.05 24.48 -33.38
C VAL A 229 -103.38 24.98 -34.79
N GLN A 230 -102.83 24.38 -35.84
CA GLN A 230 -103.16 24.71 -37.24
C GLN A 230 -104.66 24.52 -37.51
N GLU A 231 -105.26 23.42 -37.02
CA GLU A 231 -106.70 23.19 -37.15
C GLU A 231 -107.53 24.28 -36.44
N VAL A 232 -107.09 24.78 -35.29
CA VAL A 232 -107.74 25.91 -34.61
C VAL A 232 -107.67 27.18 -35.45
N TYR A 233 -106.51 27.51 -36.04
CA TYR A 233 -106.38 28.67 -36.93
C TYR A 233 -107.29 28.56 -38.16
N ARG A 234 -107.37 27.36 -38.75
CA ARG A 234 -108.27 27.05 -39.88
C ARG A 234 -109.74 27.26 -39.50
N LEU A 235 -110.16 26.78 -38.33
CA LEU A 235 -111.54 26.94 -37.84
C LEU A 235 -111.88 28.40 -37.47
N LEU A 236 -110.88 29.19 -37.10
CA LEU A 236 -111.01 30.62 -36.79
C LEU A 236 -110.92 31.53 -38.03
N ASP A 237 -110.63 30.98 -39.22
CA ASP A 237 -110.38 31.71 -40.47
C ASP A 237 -109.29 32.80 -40.31
N LYS A 238 -108.19 32.43 -39.64
CA LYS A 238 -107.02 33.30 -39.43
C LYS A 238 -105.79 32.74 -40.15
N ASP A 239 -104.92 33.64 -40.60
CA ASP A 239 -103.62 33.28 -41.18
C ASP A 239 -102.70 32.65 -40.13
N ASP A 240 -102.21 31.44 -40.43
CA ASP A 240 -101.31 30.66 -39.58
C ASP A 240 -99.84 30.71 -40.03
N SER A 241 -99.53 31.45 -41.10
CA SER A 241 -98.20 31.56 -41.70
C SER A 241 -97.09 31.83 -40.67
N VAL A 242 -97.31 32.79 -39.76
CA VAL A 242 -96.35 33.15 -38.70
C VAL A 242 -96.08 32.00 -37.73
N PHE A 243 -97.11 31.21 -37.39
CA PHE A 243 -96.94 30.05 -36.51
C PHE A 243 -96.20 28.93 -37.22
N VAL A 244 -96.55 28.65 -38.49
CA VAL A 244 -95.89 27.64 -39.32
C VAL A 244 -94.41 27.99 -39.50
N ASP A 245 -94.09 29.24 -39.82
CA ASP A 245 -92.71 29.71 -39.96
C ASP A 245 -91.93 29.58 -38.64
N ALA A 246 -92.54 29.93 -37.51
CA ALA A 246 -91.92 29.77 -36.20
C ALA A 246 -91.67 28.30 -35.85
N MET A 247 -92.62 27.40 -36.13
CA MET A 247 -92.45 25.96 -35.89
C MET A 247 -91.37 25.34 -36.79
N ASN A 248 -91.29 25.77 -38.06
CA ASN A 248 -90.22 25.35 -38.96
C ASN A 248 -88.85 25.85 -38.48
N GLN A 249 -88.76 27.08 -37.97
CA GLN A 249 -87.52 27.60 -37.38
C GLN A 249 -87.10 26.79 -36.15
N VAL A 250 -88.02 26.51 -35.23
CA VAL A 250 -87.73 25.67 -34.05
C VAL A 250 -87.28 24.27 -34.47
N ARG A 251 -87.86 23.70 -35.53
CA ARG A 251 -87.43 22.39 -36.05
C ARG A 251 -86.01 22.44 -36.62
N ALA A 252 -85.68 23.46 -37.39
CA ALA A 252 -84.33 23.67 -37.91
C ALA A 252 -83.30 23.85 -36.78
N ASP A 253 -83.63 24.65 -35.76
CA ASP A 253 -82.76 24.87 -34.60
C ASP A 253 -82.52 23.57 -33.81
N PHE A 254 -83.54 22.70 -33.70
CA PHE A 254 -83.44 21.41 -33.01
C PHE A 254 -82.62 20.40 -33.83
N GLU A 255 -82.84 20.33 -35.15
CA GLU A 255 -82.06 19.48 -36.06
C GLU A 255 -80.57 19.86 -36.08
N GLU A 256 -80.25 21.16 -36.11
CA GLU A 256 -78.86 21.66 -36.02
C GLU A 256 -78.20 21.23 -34.70
N THR A 257 -78.96 21.29 -33.60
CA THR A 257 -78.49 20.90 -32.27
C THR A 257 -78.27 19.39 -32.16
N GLU A 258 -79.16 18.57 -32.73
CA GLU A 258 -78.99 17.11 -32.80
C GLU A 258 -77.76 16.74 -33.64
N HIS A 259 -77.53 17.42 -34.76
CA HIS A 259 -76.36 17.18 -35.61
C HIS A 259 -75.06 17.47 -34.86
N LEU A 260 -74.97 18.63 -34.19
CA LEU A 260 -73.81 18.98 -33.36
C LEU A 260 -73.60 17.97 -32.22
N ALA A 261 -74.70 17.47 -31.64
CA ALA A 261 -74.64 16.50 -30.57
C ALA A 261 -74.26 15.09 -31.04
N ALA A 262 -74.51 14.74 -32.31
CA ALA A 262 -74.06 13.50 -32.93
C ALA A 262 -72.56 13.56 -33.26
N GLU A 263 -72.07 14.68 -33.81
CA GLU A 263 -70.63 14.90 -34.05
C GLU A 263 -69.79 14.78 -32.77
N LEU A 264 -70.33 15.22 -31.64
CA LEU A 264 -69.66 15.14 -30.34
C LEU A 264 -69.79 13.77 -29.66
N GLU A 265 -70.78 12.94 -30.03
CA GLU A 265 -70.90 11.55 -29.58
C GLU A 265 -69.94 10.60 -30.30
N GLU A 266 -69.44 10.97 -31.49
CA GLU A 266 -68.36 10.25 -32.15
C GLU A 266 -67.02 10.37 -31.40
N MET A 267 -66.91 11.31 -30.45
CA MET A 267 -65.76 11.43 -29.57
C MET A 267 -65.88 10.44 -28.40
N ASP A 268 -64.82 9.67 -28.15
CA ASP A 268 -64.78 8.74 -27.02
C ASP A 268 -64.65 9.51 -25.70
N VAL A 269 -65.77 9.65 -24.99
CA VAL A 269 -65.85 10.34 -23.70
C VAL A 269 -65.00 9.64 -22.63
N GLU A 270 -64.89 8.32 -22.69
CA GLU A 270 -64.11 7.53 -21.74
C GLU A 270 -62.61 7.82 -21.95
N GLU A 271 -62.15 7.84 -23.20
CA GLU A 271 -60.76 8.21 -23.56
C GLU A 271 -60.40 9.63 -23.10
N ILE A 272 -61.29 10.60 -23.26
CA ILE A 272 -61.07 11.99 -22.83
C ILE A 272 -60.98 12.09 -21.30
N LEU A 273 -61.84 11.38 -20.58
CA LEU A 273 -61.84 11.38 -19.11
C LEU A 273 -60.60 10.68 -18.55
N ASP A 274 -60.19 9.56 -19.14
CA ASP A 274 -58.96 8.85 -18.80
C ASP A 274 -57.74 9.72 -19.06
N ARG A 275 -57.66 10.38 -20.22
CA ARG A 275 -56.58 11.31 -20.54
C ARG A 275 -56.51 12.49 -19.57
N LEU A 276 -57.66 13.06 -19.21
CA LEU A 276 -57.74 14.16 -18.25
C LEU A 276 -57.34 13.70 -16.84
N SER A 277 -57.64 12.45 -16.47
CA SER A 277 -57.18 11.83 -15.23
C SER A 277 -55.66 11.68 -15.20
N ASP A 278 -55.05 11.18 -16.28
CA ASP A 278 -53.60 11.04 -16.42
C ASP A 278 -52.89 12.40 -16.26
N ILE A 279 -53.36 13.43 -16.97
CA ILE A 279 -52.80 14.79 -16.89
C ILE A 279 -52.99 15.39 -15.48
N THR A 280 -54.16 15.21 -14.87
CA THR A 280 -54.42 15.70 -13.50
C THR A 280 -53.50 15.01 -12.49
N SER A 281 -53.24 13.70 -12.66
CA SER A 281 -52.34 12.94 -11.78
C SER A 281 -50.89 13.44 -11.86
N LEU A 282 -50.43 13.86 -13.05
CA LEU A 282 -49.14 14.52 -13.23
C LEU A 282 -49.11 15.87 -12.53
N GLN A 283 -50.11 16.73 -12.76
CA GLN A 283 -50.18 18.06 -12.13
C GLN A 283 -50.23 17.97 -10.60
N GLN A 284 -50.94 17.00 -10.03
CA GLN A 284 -50.94 16.77 -8.58
C GLN A 284 -49.56 16.43 -8.02
N ARG A 285 -48.71 15.75 -8.80
CA ARG A 285 -47.39 15.30 -8.37
C ARG A 285 -46.30 16.34 -8.60
N TYR A 286 -46.36 17.05 -9.72
CA TYR A 286 -45.29 17.94 -10.19
C TYR A 286 -45.67 19.43 -10.18
N GLY A 287 -46.94 19.76 -9.91
CA GLY A 287 -47.49 21.13 -9.89
C GLY A 287 -48.20 21.47 -11.20
N SER A 288 -47.46 21.45 -12.30
CA SER A 288 -47.95 21.79 -13.64
C SER A 288 -47.37 20.86 -14.72
N ILE A 289 -47.93 20.91 -15.93
CA ILE A 289 -47.38 20.17 -17.09
C ILE A 289 -45.97 20.68 -17.41
N GLU A 290 -45.76 21.99 -17.34
CA GLU A 290 -44.47 22.63 -17.61
C GLU A 290 -43.41 22.20 -16.59
N GLU A 291 -43.77 22.17 -15.31
CA GLU A 291 -42.88 21.67 -14.24
C GLU A 291 -42.59 20.17 -14.38
N ALA A 292 -43.57 19.36 -14.79
CA ALA A 292 -43.36 17.94 -15.06
C ALA A 292 -42.36 17.72 -16.22
N ILE A 293 -42.51 18.47 -17.32
CA ILE A 293 -41.58 18.41 -18.46
C ILE A 293 -40.18 18.88 -18.04
N ALA A 294 -40.07 19.99 -17.32
CA ALA A 294 -38.78 20.48 -16.81
C ALA A 294 -38.11 19.48 -15.87
N TYR A 295 -38.90 18.82 -15.00
CA TYR A 295 -38.40 17.77 -14.10
C TYR A 295 -37.91 16.54 -14.88
N LYS A 296 -38.64 16.12 -15.92
CA LYS A 296 -38.22 15.06 -16.84
C LYS A 296 -36.88 15.40 -17.49
N GLU A 297 -36.73 16.61 -18.05
CA GLU A 297 -35.47 17.04 -18.67
C GLU A 297 -34.30 17.05 -17.68
N MET A 298 -34.54 17.50 -16.45
CA MET A 298 -33.56 17.45 -15.37
C MET A 298 -33.12 16.00 -15.08
N LYS A 299 -34.07 15.06 -14.96
CA LYS A 299 -33.77 13.64 -14.72
C LYS A 299 -33.10 12.95 -15.90
N GLN A 300 -33.41 13.33 -17.13
CA GLN A 300 -32.69 12.87 -18.32
C GLN A 300 -31.23 13.34 -18.31
N LYS A 301 -30.96 14.59 -17.91
CA LYS A 301 -29.58 15.07 -17.73
C LYS A 301 -28.83 14.27 -16.66
N GLU A 302 -29.46 14.01 -15.51
CA GLU A 302 -28.89 13.14 -14.47
C GLU A 302 -28.54 11.74 -15.02
N LEU A 303 -29.47 11.10 -15.74
CA LEU A 303 -29.24 9.79 -16.37
C LEU A 303 -28.04 9.78 -17.32
N THR A 304 -27.92 10.78 -18.19
CA THR A 304 -26.74 10.90 -19.08
C THR A 304 -25.44 11.06 -18.30
N GLY A 305 -25.46 11.79 -17.18
CA GLY A 305 -24.32 11.90 -16.28
C GLY A 305 -23.91 10.55 -15.69
N TYR A 306 -24.88 9.75 -15.24
CA TYR A 306 -24.62 8.42 -14.69
C TYR A 306 -24.10 7.42 -15.74
N GLN A 307 -24.63 7.47 -16.97
CA GLN A 307 -24.14 6.64 -18.08
C GLN A 307 -22.66 6.91 -18.40
N ASN A 308 -22.22 8.18 -18.34
CA ASN A 308 -20.81 8.52 -18.54
C ASN A 308 -19.92 7.90 -17.45
N ILE A 309 -20.36 7.87 -16.19
CA ILE A 309 -19.63 7.24 -15.09
C ILE A 309 -19.47 5.73 -15.32
N GLU A 310 -20.51 5.06 -15.81
CA GLU A 310 -20.46 3.63 -16.14
C GLU A 310 -19.49 3.35 -17.31
N GLN A 311 -19.47 4.22 -18.33
CA GLN A 311 -18.51 4.14 -19.43
C GLN A 311 -17.06 4.36 -18.94
N ASP A 312 -16.83 5.38 -18.12
CA ASP A 312 -15.52 5.67 -17.54
C ASP A 312 -15.01 4.51 -16.68
N LYS A 313 -15.89 3.90 -15.87
CA LYS A 313 -15.60 2.69 -15.11
C LYS A 313 -15.16 1.54 -16.01
N SER A 314 -15.92 1.26 -17.06
CA SER A 314 -15.62 0.19 -18.02
C SER A 314 -14.28 0.40 -18.73
N MET A 315 -13.99 1.64 -19.15
CA MET A 315 -12.69 2.01 -19.72
C MET A 315 -11.55 1.79 -18.71
N LEU A 316 -11.74 2.18 -17.45
CA LEU A 316 -10.76 2.01 -16.39
C LEU A 316 -10.50 0.54 -16.03
N GLU A 317 -11.55 -0.29 -16.01
CA GLU A 317 -11.44 -1.74 -15.83
C GLU A 317 -10.64 -2.41 -16.94
N SER A 318 -10.94 -2.05 -18.20
CA SER A 318 -10.20 -2.53 -19.37
C SER A 318 -8.73 -2.10 -19.33
N PHE A 319 -8.47 -0.83 -18.99
CA PHE A 319 -7.12 -0.31 -18.80
C PHE A 319 -6.35 -1.09 -17.72
N LEU A 320 -6.93 -1.30 -16.54
CA LEU A 320 -6.29 -2.02 -15.44
C LEU A 320 -6.02 -3.48 -15.81
N SER A 321 -6.93 -4.13 -16.54
CA SER A 321 -6.73 -5.50 -17.05
C SER A 321 -5.53 -5.58 -17.98
N MET A 322 -5.43 -4.66 -18.96
CA MET A 322 -4.28 -4.58 -19.87
C MET A 322 -2.98 -4.28 -19.12
N GLU A 323 -2.99 -3.31 -18.21
CA GLU A 323 -1.81 -2.93 -17.44
C GLU A 323 -1.35 -4.08 -16.51
N TYR A 324 -2.28 -4.85 -15.93
CA TYR A 324 -1.97 -6.03 -15.13
C TYR A 324 -1.31 -7.14 -15.97
N MET A 325 -1.74 -7.35 -17.22
CA MET A 325 -1.12 -8.32 -18.13
C MET A 325 0.32 -7.92 -18.49
N GLU A 326 0.55 -6.64 -18.75
CA GLU A 326 1.90 -6.10 -19.01
C GLU A 326 2.80 -6.22 -17.77
N LEU A 327 2.30 -5.81 -16.60
CA LEU A 327 3.01 -5.96 -15.33
C LEU A 327 3.32 -7.43 -15.01
N SER A 328 2.39 -8.35 -15.28
CA SER A 328 2.60 -9.79 -15.11
C SER A 328 3.71 -10.31 -16.04
N THR A 329 3.81 -9.77 -17.25
CA THR A 329 4.85 -10.14 -18.21
C THR A 329 6.22 -9.60 -17.77
N LEU A 330 6.29 -8.34 -17.36
CA LEU A 330 7.50 -7.76 -16.77
C LEU A 330 7.93 -8.48 -15.49
N GLY A 331 6.99 -8.78 -14.61
CA GLY A 331 7.22 -9.54 -13.37
C GLY A 331 7.78 -10.93 -13.63
N ARG A 332 7.28 -11.65 -14.64
CA ARG A 332 7.86 -12.94 -15.07
C ARG A 332 9.28 -12.80 -15.60
N GLN A 333 9.58 -11.75 -16.37
CA GLN A 333 10.94 -11.50 -16.87
C GLN A 333 11.92 -11.18 -15.73
N ILE A 334 11.49 -10.37 -14.76
CA ILE A 334 12.25 -10.04 -13.54
C ILE A 334 12.49 -11.32 -12.73
N SER A 335 11.46 -12.14 -12.49
CA SER A 335 11.55 -13.42 -11.80
C SER A 335 12.54 -14.37 -12.46
N ALA A 336 12.51 -14.49 -13.80
CA ALA A 336 13.46 -15.32 -14.54
C ALA A 336 14.91 -14.86 -14.36
N LYS A 337 15.15 -13.54 -14.34
CA LYS A 337 16.48 -12.97 -14.07
C LYS A 337 16.94 -13.23 -12.64
N ARG A 338 16.07 -13.06 -11.65
CA ARG A 338 16.34 -13.38 -10.24
C ARG A 338 16.68 -14.85 -10.05
N LYS A 339 15.91 -15.77 -10.63
CA LYS A 339 16.18 -17.22 -10.58
C LYS A 339 17.53 -17.59 -11.20
N ALA A 340 17.90 -16.94 -12.31
CA ALA A 340 19.20 -17.17 -12.93
C ALA A 340 20.35 -16.65 -12.05
N GLU A 341 20.19 -15.50 -11.40
CA GLU A 341 21.20 -14.95 -10.49
C GLU A 341 21.30 -15.76 -9.19
N ALA A 342 20.19 -16.19 -8.62
CA ALA A 342 20.14 -17.07 -7.46
C ALA A 342 20.97 -18.34 -7.68
N LYS A 343 20.86 -18.98 -8.86
CA LYS A 343 21.69 -20.15 -9.21
C LYS A 343 23.19 -19.84 -9.32
N LYS A 344 23.57 -18.63 -9.71
CA LYS A 344 25.00 -18.23 -9.69
C LYS A 344 25.46 -18.05 -8.25
N LEU A 345 24.63 -17.42 -7.42
CA LEU A 345 24.91 -17.20 -6.02
C LEU A 345 25.04 -18.51 -5.24
N GLU A 346 24.17 -19.50 -5.51
CA GLU A 346 24.26 -20.87 -4.96
C GLU A 346 25.64 -21.49 -5.22
N LYS A 347 26.17 -21.38 -6.45
CA LYS A 347 27.50 -21.90 -6.80
C LYS A 347 28.63 -21.20 -6.05
N VAL A 348 28.53 -19.88 -5.87
CA VAL A 348 29.52 -19.13 -5.09
C VAL A 348 29.46 -19.56 -3.62
N LEU A 349 28.25 -19.68 -3.08
CA LEU A 349 27.99 -20.10 -1.71
C LEU A 349 28.46 -21.53 -1.42
N GLU A 350 28.39 -22.45 -2.39
CA GLU A 350 28.82 -23.83 -2.22
C GLU A 350 30.26 -23.93 -1.66
N SER A 351 31.17 -23.10 -2.18
CA SER A 351 32.56 -23.06 -1.70
C SER A 351 32.67 -22.62 -0.23
N TYR A 352 31.91 -21.59 0.15
CA TYR A 352 31.89 -21.04 1.51
C TYR A 352 31.22 -21.99 2.50
N LEU A 353 30.08 -22.57 2.12
CA LEU A 353 29.33 -23.50 2.95
C LEU A 353 30.13 -24.78 3.19
N LYS A 354 30.86 -25.29 2.20
CA LYS A 354 31.78 -26.42 2.37
C LYS A 354 32.88 -26.12 3.38
N THR A 355 33.48 -24.93 3.33
CA THR A 355 34.46 -24.47 4.32
C THR A 355 33.86 -24.38 5.72
N LEU A 356 32.61 -23.89 5.82
CA LEU A 356 31.85 -23.81 7.07
C LEU A 356 31.25 -25.15 7.53
N LYS A 357 31.55 -26.26 6.84
CA LYS A 357 31.02 -27.62 7.09
C LYS A 357 29.48 -27.70 7.09
N LEU A 358 28.84 -26.87 6.27
CA LEU A 358 27.39 -26.83 6.09
C LEU A 358 26.97 -27.52 4.79
N PRO A 359 25.73 -28.05 4.73
CA PRO A 359 25.19 -28.56 3.47
C PRO A 359 24.98 -27.43 2.45
N GLY A 360 24.75 -27.82 1.20
CA GLY A 360 24.43 -26.88 0.13
C GLY A 360 23.15 -26.08 0.43
N LEU A 361 23.14 -24.84 -0.07
CA LEU A 361 22.01 -23.93 0.03
C LEU A 361 21.31 -23.82 -1.32
N SER A 362 19.97 -23.78 -1.31
CA SER A 362 19.15 -23.47 -2.47
C SER A 362 18.14 -22.38 -2.17
N PHE A 363 17.86 -21.55 -3.17
CA PHE A 363 16.81 -20.55 -3.13
C PHE A 363 15.50 -21.13 -3.65
N VAL A 364 14.43 -20.94 -2.88
CA VAL A 364 13.07 -21.37 -3.24
C VAL A 364 12.25 -20.13 -3.63
N PHE A 365 11.68 -20.17 -4.82
CA PHE A 365 10.85 -19.08 -5.34
C PHE A 365 9.38 -19.50 -5.33
N GLU A 366 8.57 -18.71 -4.65
CA GLU A 366 7.10 -18.77 -4.70
C GLU A 366 6.56 -17.53 -5.41
N THR A 367 5.29 -17.57 -5.83
CA THR A 367 4.65 -16.46 -6.55
C THR A 367 3.56 -15.82 -5.69
N LYS A 368 3.61 -14.49 -5.55
CA LYS A 368 2.61 -13.66 -4.88
C LYS A 368 1.85 -12.77 -5.87
N SER A 369 0.80 -12.10 -5.39
CA SER A 369 0.18 -10.99 -6.11
C SER A 369 1.20 -9.89 -6.37
N LEU A 370 1.07 -9.23 -7.52
CA LEU A 370 1.98 -8.17 -7.93
C LEU A 370 2.01 -7.04 -6.90
N ASP A 371 3.22 -6.72 -6.47
CA ASP A 371 3.50 -5.54 -5.64
C ASP A 371 4.64 -4.69 -6.23
N GLU A 372 5.09 -3.68 -5.50
CA GLU A 372 6.16 -2.78 -5.92
C GLU A 372 7.49 -3.51 -6.22
N SER A 373 7.69 -4.71 -5.64
CA SER A 373 8.89 -5.55 -5.79
C SER A 373 8.78 -6.60 -6.90
N GLY A 374 7.58 -6.85 -7.43
CA GLY A 374 7.33 -7.89 -8.42
C GLY A 374 6.33 -8.94 -7.95
N ALA A 375 6.54 -10.17 -8.41
CA ALA A 375 5.67 -11.32 -8.11
C ALA A 375 6.37 -12.41 -7.28
N ASP A 376 7.63 -12.21 -6.88
CA ASP A 376 8.43 -13.25 -6.25
C ASP A 376 8.33 -13.19 -4.72
N ILE A 377 8.18 -14.35 -4.09
CA ILE A 377 8.56 -14.58 -2.70
C ILE A 377 9.80 -15.48 -2.74
N LEU A 378 10.80 -15.14 -1.94
CA LEU A 378 12.07 -15.84 -1.90
C LEU A 378 12.34 -16.38 -0.50
N ASP A 379 12.66 -17.67 -0.43
CA ASP A 379 13.09 -18.35 0.79
C ASP A 379 14.39 -19.12 0.56
N VAL A 380 15.02 -19.56 1.65
CA VAL A 380 16.31 -20.25 1.66
C VAL A 380 16.16 -21.63 2.31
N MET A 381 16.63 -22.65 1.60
CA MET A 381 16.71 -24.02 2.08
C MET A 381 18.17 -24.42 2.25
N LEU A 382 18.52 -24.99 3.39
CA LEU A 382 19.83 -25.56 3.68
C LEU A 382 19.68 -27.07 3.88
N GLY A 383 20.31 -27.88 3.01
CA GLY A 383 20.25 -29.34 3.12
C GLY A 383 18.83 -29.93 3.11
N GLY A 384 17.85 -29.24 2.49
CA GLY A 384 16.46 -29.66 2.45
C GLY A 384 15.58 -29.17 3.61
N SER A 385 16.10 -28.29 4.48
CA SER A 385 15.33 -27.66 5.57
C SER A 385 15.29 -26.14 5.42
N HIS A 386 14.18 -25.51 5.80
CA HIS A 386 14.02 -24.05 5.75
C HIS A 386 15.01 -23.35 6.70
N ALA A 387 15.48 -22.15 6.33
CA ALA A 387 16.39 -21.36 7.17
C ALA A 387 15.84 -21.09 8.58
N THR A 388 14.52 -21.06 8.75
CA THR A 388 13.83 -20.85 10.03
C THR A 388 14.03 -22.00 11.03
N THR A 389 14.23 -23.22 10.54
CA THR A 389 14.43 -24.42 11.38
C THR A 389 15.89 -24.62 11.81
N LEU A 390 16.81 -23.81 11.28
CA LEU A 390 18.24 -23.89 11.61
C LEU A 390 18.52 -23.55 13.08
N SER A 391 19.58 -24.16 13.61
CA SER A 391 20.17 -23.74 14.87
C SER A 391 20.74 -22.32 14.74
N GLY A 392 20.87 -21.59 15.86
CA GLY A 392 21.39 -20.21 15.84
C GLY A 392 22.82 -20.11 15.27
N GLY A 393 23.64 -21.15 15.46
CA GLY A 393 25.00 -21.24 14.91
C GLY A 393 25.01 -21.49 13.41
N GLU A 394 24.21 -22.43 12.91
CA GLU A 394 24.07 -22.68 11.47
C GLU A 394 23.50 -21.46 10.74
N PHE A 395 22.45 -20.85 11.30
CA PHE A 395 21.84 -19.64 10.76
C PHE A 395 22.87 -18.52 10.55
N ASN A 396 23.68 -18.22 11.56
CA ASN A 396 24.69 -17.16 11.47
C ASN A 396 25.82 -17.52 10.50
N ARG A 397 26.26 -18.78 10.47
CA ARG A 397 27.25 -19.24 9.48
C ARG A 397 26.75 -19.08 8.04
N VAL A 398 25.49 -19.46 7.76
CA VAL A 398 24.88 -19.23 6.43
C VAL A 398 24.77 -17.74 6.14
N ARG A 399 24.36 -16.92 7.12
CA ARG A 399 24.24 -15.47 6.92
C ARG A 399 25.59 -14.83 6.61
N LEU A 400 26.66 -15.21 7.30
CA LEU A 400 28.02 -14.77 7.01
C LEU A 400 28.46 -15.16 5.60
N ALA A 401 28.18 -16.40 5.18
CA ALA A 401 28.47 -16.85 3.82
C ALA A 401 27.72 -16.01 2.76
N LEU A 402 26.46 -15.66 3.04
CA LEU A 402 25.63 -14.81 2.18
C LEU A 402 26.14 -13.37 2.09
N MET A 403 26.55 -12.80 3.21
CA MET A 403 27.19 -11.49 3.22
C MET A 403 28.50 -11.54 2.44
N ALA A 404 29.33 -12.56 2.66
CA ALA A 404 30.62 -12.71 2.00
C ALA A 404 30.54 -12.95 0.49
N SER A 405 29.48 -13.59 0.00
CA SER A 405 29.26 -13.81 -1.43
C SER A 405 28.73 -12.58 -2.16
N THR A 406 28.18 -11.60 -1.42
CA THR A 406 27.57 -10.39 -1.96
C THR A 406 28.43 -9.14 -1.75
N ILE A 407 29.57 -9.27 -1.05
CA ILE A 407 30.57 -8.20 -0.94
C ILE A 407 30.96 -7.75 -2.35
N GLN A 408 30.66 -6.50 -2.66
CA GLN A 408 31.26 -5.80 -3.78
C GLN A 408 32.57 -5.22 -3.27
N LYS A 409 33.66 -5.34 -4.06
CA LYS A 409 34.97 -4.72 -3.79
C LYS A 409 34.93 -3.18 -3.89
N GLN A 410 33.90 -2.55 -3.32
CA GLN A 410 33.78 -1.10 -3.18
C GLN A 410 34.01 -0.73 -1.72
N ASP A 411 34.60 0.44 -1.51
CA ASP A 411 34.96 0.94 -0.19
C ASP A 411 33.76 1.05 0.76
N GLY A 412 33.86 0.38 1.91
CA GLY A 412 33.13 0.69 3.14
C GLY A 412 31.62 0.44 3.10
N GLN A 413 31.20 -0.80 3.30
CA GLN A 413 29.77 -1.17 3.45
C GLN A 413 29.19 -0.84 4.84
N GLY A 414 30.02 -0.34 5.76
CA GLY A 414 29.60 0.14 7.06
C GLY A 414 30.27 -0.60 8.22
N VAL A 415 29.51 -0.82 9.29
CA VAL A 415 29.94 -1.41 10.55
C VAL A 415 29.15 -2.69 10.80
N LEU A 416 29.84 -3.76 11.18
CA LEU A 416 29.26 -5.04 11.55
C LEU A 416 29.60 -5.34 13.00
N ILE A 417 28.58 -5.58 13.82
CA ILE A 417 28.70 -5.82 15.26
C ILE A 417 28.32 -7.27 15.50
N LEU A 418 29.29 -8.11 15.86
CA LEU A 418 29.16 -9.55 16.08
C LEU A 418 29.25 -9.88 17.57
N ASP A 419 28.19 -10.47 18.13
CA ASP A 419 28.18 -10.92 19.52
C ASP A 419 28.18 -12.44 19.59
N GLU A 420 29.31 -13.01 20.02
CA GLU A 420 29.52 -14.44 20.26
C GLU A 420 29.16 -15.35 19.05
N ILE A 421 29.40 -14.88 17.82
CA ILE A 421 29.13 -15.67 16.60
C ILE A 421 29.92 -16.98 16.54
N ASP A 422 31.08 -17.03 17.19
CA ASP A 422 31.95 -18.19 17.32
C ASP A 422 31.69 -19.00 18.61
N ALA A 423 30.54 -18.80 19.25
CA ALA A 423 30.09 -19.65 20.33
C ALA A 423 29.73 -21.06 19.82
N ASN A 424 30.08 -22.08 20.61
CA ASN A 424 29.76 -23.49 20.35
C ASN A 424 30.33 -24.06 19.03
N VAL A 425 31.40 -23.47 18.50
CA VAL A 425 32.17 -24.03 17.36
C VAL A 425 33.59 -24.40 17.79
N SER A 426 34.22 -25.35 17.12
CA SER A 426 35.56 -25.84 17.46
C SER A 426 36.35 -26.29 16.23
N GLY A 427 37.68 -26.36 16.37
CA GLY A 427 38.58 -26.88 15.32
C GLY A 427 38.42 -26.15 13.99
N ASP A 428 38.29 -26.93 12.91
CA ASP A 428 38.10 -26.45 11.53
C ASP A 428 36.97 -25.41 11.40
N GLU A 429 35.88 -25.56 12.15
CA GLU A 429 34.72 -24.66 12.04
C GLU A 429 35.04 -23.26 12.58
N SER A 430 35.81 -23.20 13.68
CA SER A 430 36.28 -21.95 14.26
C SER A 430 37.25 -21.23 13.31
N ILE A 431 38.15 -21.98 12.67
CA ILE A 431 39.07 -21.44 11.67
C ILE A 431 38.30 -20.88 10.46
N ALA A 432 37.32 -21.64 9.96
CA ALA A 432 36.49 -21.24 8.83
C ALA A 432 35.69 -19.95 9.10
N ILE A 433 35.08 -19.83 10.29
CA ILE A 433 34.38 -18.61 10.70
C ILE A 433 35.35 -17.43 10.78
N ALA A 434 36.52 -17.64 11.39
CA ALA A 434 37.50 -16.57 11.53
C ALA A 434 37.97 -16.06 10.16
N GLN A 435 38.32 -16.96 9.23
CA GLN A 435 38.68 -16.60 7.85
C GLN A 435 37.55 -15.85 7.13
N MET A 436 36.29 -16.25 7.35
CA MET A 436 35.14 -15.57 6.76
C MET A 436 34.97 -14.15 7.29
N ILE A 437 35.09 -13.97 8.61
CA ILE A 437 34.99 -12.66 9.25
C ILE A 437 36.14 -11.76 8.79
N THR A 438 37.37 -12.28 8.67
CA THR A 438 38.50 -11.55 8.09
C THR A 438 38.23 -11.12 6.66
N LYS A 439 37.62 -11.98 5.84
CA LYS A 439 37.23 -11.59 4.48
C LYS A 439 36.17 -10.49 4.47
N LEU A 440 35.19 -10.57 5.37
CA LEU A 440 34.19 -9.51 5.54
C LEU A 440 34.82 -8.20 6.02
N SER A 441 35.90 -8.26 6.78
CA SER A 441 36.58 -7.08 7.32
C SER A 441 37.30 -6.24 6.25
N GLU A 442 37.51 -6.81 5.06
CA GLU A 442 37.98 -6.04 3.88
C GLU A 442 36.96 -4.97 3.45
N ALA A 443 35.66 -5.18 3.71
CA ALA A 443 34.58 -4.29 3.30
C ALA A 443 33.83 -3.62 4.46
N TYR A 444 33.79 -4.26 5.63
CA TYR A 444 33.15 -3.78 6.84
C TYR A 444 34.17 -3.50 7.94
N GLN A 445 33.91 -2.49 8.77
CA GLN A 445 34.56 -2.45 10.08
C GLN A 445 33.81 -3.39 11.02
N ILE A 446 34.48 -4.40 11.54
CA ILE A 446 33.84 -5.46 12.33
C ILE A 446 34.25 -5.34 13.78
N PHE A 447 33.28 -5.30 14.67
CA PHE A 447 33.46 -5.44 16.10
C PHE A 447 33.01 -6.83 16.51
N ALA A 448 33.86 -7.64 17.12
CA ALA A 448 33.52 -9.00 17.52
C ALA A 448 33.89 -9.29 18.97
N ILE A 449 32.96 -9.85 19.74
CA ILE A 449 33.29 -10.49 21.02
C ILE A 449 33.63 -11.95 20.72
N SER A 450 34.82 -12.39 21.11
CA SER A 450 35.30 -13.74 20.85
C SER A 450 35.90 -14.39 22.09
N HIS A 451 35.63 -15.67 22.22
CA HIS A 451 36.30 -16.57 23.17
C HIS A 451 37.24 -17.56 22.47
N GLN A 452 37.37 -17.47 21.15
CA GLN A 452 38.18 -18.40 20.36
C GLN A 452 39.53 -17.79 20.01
N PRO A 453 40.63 -18.58 20.07
CA PRO A 453 41.96 -18.08 19.77
C PRO A 453 42.12 -17.71 18.29
N HIS A 454 41.47 -18.44 17.37
CA HIS A 454 41.57 -18.20 15.93
C HIS A 454 41.08 -16.80 15.53
N LEU A 455 39.88 -16.40 15.97
CA LEU A 455 39.32 -15.09 15.61
C LEU A 455 40.16 -13.94 16.18
N SER A 456 40.64 -14.09 17.42
CA SER A 456 41.56 -13.13 18.05
C SER A 456 42.91 -13.01 17.32
N ALA A 457 43.41 -14.12 16.77
CA ALA A 457 44.65 -14.15 16.01
C ALA A 457 44.55 -13.37 14.69
N PHE A 458 43.43 -13.48 13.97
CA PHE A 458 43.19 -12.77 12.71
C PHE A 458 42.78 -11.30 12.86
N ALA A 459 42.60 -10.80 14.09
CA ALA A 459 42.16 -9.43 14.32
C ALA A 459 43.18 -8.40 13.81
N ASN A 460 42.70 -7.32 13.21
CA ASN A 460 43.51 -6.14 12.91
C ASN A 460 43.85 -5.43 14.22
N GLN A 461 42.84 -5.25 15.08
CA GLN A 461 42.97 -4.63 16.39
C GLN A 461 42.44 -5.57 17.47
N HIS A 462 43.15 -5.69 18.59
CA HIS A 462 42.77 -6.60 19.68
C HIS A 462 42.69 -5.84 21.00
N ILE A 463 41.49 -5.75 21.53
CA ILE A 463 41.16 -5.00 22.73
C ILE A 463 40.84 -5.97 23.87
N LEU A 464 41.61 -5.87 24.96
CA LEU A 464 41.42 -6.66 26.17
C LEU A 464 40.55 -5.91 27.18
N VAL A 465 39.49 -6.57 27.63
CA VAL A 465 38.64 -6.08 28.73
C VAL A 465 38.96 -6.86 29.99
N THR A 466 39.52 -6.21 31.00
CA THR A 466 39.85 -6.80 32.31
C THR A 466 39.02 -6.18 33.44
N LYS A 467 39.05 -6.80 34.62
CA LYS A 467 38.40 -6.28 35.82
C LYS A 467 39.42 -6.20 36.96
N GLU A 468 39.67 -4.99 37.44
CA GLU A 468 40.55 -4.72 38.58
C GLU A 468 39.75 -4.03 39.69
N LYS A 469 39.80 -4.55 40.93
CA LYS A 469 39.14 -3.94 42.10
C LYS A 469 37.65 -3.58 41.85
N ASN A 470 36.91 -4.50 41.22
CA ASN A 470 35.52 -4.33 40.78
C ASN A 470 35.25 -3.31 39.65
N LYS A 471 36.29 -2.69 39.09
CA LYS A 471 36.18 -1.78 37.95
C LYS A 471 36.70 -2.44 36.69
N SER A 472 36.00 -2.24 35.58
CA SER A 472 36.41 -2.76 34.28
C SER A 472 37.39 -1.78 33.62
N LYS A 473 38.45 -2.33 33.02
CA LYS A 473 39.44 -1.59 32.24
C LYS A 473 39.47 -2.13 30.82
N VAL A 474 39.79 -1.26 29.86
CA VAL A 474 39.92 -1.61 28.45
C VAL A 474 41.30 -1.18 27.99
N ILE A 475 42.04 -2.08 27.35
CA ILE A 475 43.41 -1.84 26.90
C ILE A 475 43.57 -2.43 25.50
N GLU A 476 44.14 -1.67 24.57
CA GLU A 476 44.61 -2.18 23.30
C GLU A 476 45.91 -2.97 23.48
N LEU A 477 45.96 -4.18 22.93
CA LEU A 477 47.09 -5.08 23.09
C LEU A 477 48.18 -4.84 22.03
N SER A 478 49.43 -4.71 22.49
CA SER A 478 50.60 -4.83 21.62
C SER A 478 50.74 -6.25 21.06
N ASP A 479 51.62 -6.46 20.08
CA ASP A 479 51.86 -7.80 19.52
C ASP A 479 52.22 -8.85 20.59
N GLU A 480 53.04 -8.49 21.56
CA GLU A 480 53.37 -9.36 22.69
C GLU A 480 52.13 -9.60 23.57
N GLY A 481 51.38 -8.55 23.90
CA GLY A 481 50.14 -8.65 24.66
C GLY A 481 49.10 -9.55 24.00
N ARG A 482 48.99 -9.49 22.66
CA ARG A 482 48.11 -10.36 21.86
C ARG A 482 48.51 -11.83 21.96
N VAL A 483 49.81 -12.13 21.85
CA VAL A 483 50.31 -13.51 22.04
C VAL A 483 49.99 -14.01 23.43
N HIS A 484 50.22 -13.19 24.46
CA HIS A 484 49.89 -13.56 25.84
C HIS A 484 48.39 -13.80 26.04
N GLU A 485 47.53 -12.92 25.54
CA GLU A 485 46.09 -13.09 25.67
C GLU A 485 45.58 -14.31 24.90
N ILE A 486 46.06 -14.56 23.68
CA ILE A 486 45.69 -15.76 22.91
C ILE A 486 46.16 -17.02 23.63
N SER A 487 47.39 -17.02 24.16
CA SER A 487 47.89 -18.15 24.96
C SER A 487 47.05 -18.37 26.23
N ARG A 488 46.54 -17.29 26.84
CA ARG A 488 45.60 -17.36 27.97
C ARG A 488 44.26 -17.96 27.57
N ILE A 489 43.75 -17.61 26.40
CA ILE A 489 42.52 -18.20 25.84
C ILE A 489 42.70 -19.70 25.61
N ILE A 490 43.88 -20.13 25.15
CA ILE A 490 44.20 -21.54 24.88
C ILE A 490 44.38 -22.36 26.16
N ALA A 491 45.22 -21.89 27.10
CA ALA A 491 45.73 -22.69 28.21
C ALA A 491 45.32 -22.19 29.61
N GLY A 492 44.55 -21.10 29.70
CA GLY A 492 44.15 -20.49 30.97
C GLY A 492 45.14 -19.44 31.50
N GLU A 493 44.98 -19.02 32.75
CA GLU A 493 45.71 -17.86 33.32
C GLU A 493 47.23 -18.00 33.34
N ASN A 494 47.75 -19.23 33.41
CA ASN A 494 49.18 -19.53 33.40
C ASN A 494 49.53 -20.36 32.15
N PRO A 495 49.68 -19.73 30.98
CA PRO A 495 49.94 -20.43 29.72
C PRO A 495 51.32 -21.08 29.71
N THR A 496 51.42 -22.29 29.16
CA THR A 496 52.71 -22.98 28.99
C THR A 496 53.50 -22.40 27.82
N GLU A 497 54.78 -22.75 27.71
CA GLU A 497 55.62 -22.32 26.59
C GLU A 497 55.06 -22.79 25.24
N GLU A 498 54.47 -23.99 25.19
CA GLU A 498 53.82 -24.53 23.98
C GLU A 498 52.57 -23.74 23.59
N ALA A 499 51.79 -23.26 24.57
CA ALA A 499 50.62 -22.42 24.30
C ALA A 499 51.02 -21.06 23.72
N ILE A 500 52.13 -20.50 24.20
CA ILE A 500 52.72 -19.27 23.66
C ILE A 500 53.24 -19.50 22.24
N GLU A 501 53.94 -20.61 21.99
CA GLU A 501 54.43 -20.95 20.65
C GLU A 501 53.29 -21.17 19.65
N PHE A 502 52.23 -21.86 20.07
CA PHE A 502 51.03 -22.04 19.26
C PHE A 502 50.33 -20.71 18.98
N ALA A 503 50.20 -19.82 19.97
CA ALA A 503 49.66 -18.48 19.77
C ALA A 503 50.49 -17.65 18.76
N LYS A 504 51.83 -17.76 18.79
CA LYS A 504 52.69 -17.13 17.79
C LYS A 504 52.45 -17.70 16.39
N LYS A 505 52.33 -19.02 16.27
CA LYS A 505 52.04 -19.71 14.99
C LYS A 505 50.67 -19.34 14.42
N LEU A 506 49.66 -19.13 15.26
CA LEU A 506 48.32 -18.71 14.81
C LEU A 506 48.30 -17.28 14.25
N ARG A 507 49.20 -16.41 14.72
CA ARG A 507 49.28 -15.01 14.31
C ARG A 507 50.24 -14.76 13.14
N ALA A 508 51.11 -15.72 12.84
CA ALA A 508 52.02 -15.68 11.71
C ALA A 508 51.24 -15.92 10.40
#